data_AF-A0A9D6Y5Y3-F1
#
_entry.id   AF-A0A9D6Y5Y3-F1
#
_cell.length_a   1.000
_cell.length_b   1.000
_cell.length_c   1.000
_cell.angle_alpha   90.00
_cell.angle_beta   90.00
_cell.angle_gamma   90.00
#
_symmetry.space_group_name_H-M   'P 1'
#
loop_
_entity.id
_entity.type
_entity.pdbx_description
1 polymer ?
#
loop_
_entity_poly.entity_id
_entity_poly.type
_entity_poly.pdbx_seq_one_letter_code
_entity_poly.pdbx_strand_id
1 'polypeptide(L)'
;MVVVMLSAFTPHSVRAHCDTLDGPVVLDANAALQKGDVTPILKWVRADDEKEIRQSFAKTLKARGLGDDARELADRYFVETLVRIHRAGEGVAYTGLKPAGQVDAGIAAADNALEKGSVDALASELGERVATGLRERFARLVATKRHADESVESGRAYVAAYVEYVHYVEAVHALASASGSDHHHIHAADR
;
A
#
# COMPACT_ATOMS: atom_id res chain seq x y z
N MET A 1 -25.85 -14.35 21.61
CA MET A 1 -24.54 -13.67 21.70
C MET A 1 -23.79 -13.99 20.41
N VAL A 2 -23.81 -13.08 19.43
CA VAL A 2 -22.98 -13.21 18.23
C VAL A 2 -21.75 -12.36 18.47
N VAL A 3 -20.59 -13.01 18.57
CA VAL A 3 -19.29 -12.31 18.65
C VAL A 3 -18.95 -11.86 17.24
N VAL A 4 -19.10 -10.57 16.97
CA VAL A 4 -18.64 -9.95 15.72
C VAL A 4 -17.15 -9.67 15.89
N MET A 5 -16.30 -10.44 15.19
CA MET A 5 -14.88 -10.10 15.06
C MET A 5 -14.74 -8.95 14.06
N LEU A 6 -14.41 -7.76 14.56
CA LEU A 6 -13.98 -6.62 13.75
C LEU A 6 -12.68 -6.98 13.02
N SER A 7 -12.74 -7.17 11.70
CA SER A 7 -11.55 -7.28 10.86
C SER A 7 -11.19 -5.90 10.31
N ALA A 8 -10.26 -5.21 10.98
CA ALA A 8 -9.72 -3.94 10.49
C ALA A 8 -8.84 -4.17 9.25
N PHE A 9 -9.37 -3.93 8.05
CA PHE A 9 -8.55 -3.74 6.85
C PHE A 9 -7.79 -2.43 6.99
N THR A 10 -6.58 -2.57 7.46
CA THR A 10 -5.65 -1.51 7.74
C THR A 10 -4.77 -1.38 6.48
N PRO A 11 -4.55 -0.17 5.95
CA PRO A 11 -3.87 0.05 4.67
C PRO A 11 -2.41 -0.37 4.78
N HIS A 12 -2.17 -1.68 4.65
CA HIS A 12 -0.89 -2.31 4.87
C HIS A 12 -0.04 -2.33 3.61
N SER A 13 -0.65 -2.24 2.42
CA SER A 13 0.03 -2.55 1.17
C SER A 13 1.13 -1.54 0.83
N VAL A 14 0.82 -0.23 0.84
CA VAL A 14 1.82 0.83 0.55
C VAL A 14 2.92 0.83 1.61
N ARG A 15 2.51 0.54 2.84
CA ARG A 15 3.39 0.44 3.99
C ARG A 15 4.32 -0.79 3.91
N ALA A 16 3.85 -1.93 3.41
CA ALA A 16 4.65 -3.14 3.25
C ALA A 16 5.64 -3.01 2.08
N HIS A 17 5.29 -2.29 1.03
CA HIS A 17 6.19 -2.11 -0.11
C HIS A 17 7.54 -1.49 0.30
N CYS A 18 7.57 -0.60 1.29
CA CYS A 18 8.80 0.05 1.73
C CYS A 18 9.68 -0.84 2.64
N ASP A 19 9.18 -1.98 3.13
CA ASP A 19 9.92 -2.95 3.94
C ASP A 19 10.08 -4.34 3.29
N THR A 20 9.69 -4.53 2.03
CA THR A 20 9.97 -5.75 1.25
C THR A 20 11.40 -5.79 0.70
N LEU A 21 11.95 -7.00 0.52
CA LEU A 21 13.29 -7.21 -0.04
C LEU A 21 13.46 -6.72 -1.49
N ASP A 22 12.37 -6.61 -2.23
CA ASP A 22 12.29 -6.07 -3.60
C ASP A 22 11.69 -4.66 -3.63
N GLY A 23 11.44 -4.05 -2.46
CA GLY A 23 10.90 -2.71 -2.34
C GLY A 23 11.93 -1.62 -2.62
N PRO A 24 11.48 -0.39 -2.94
CA PRO A 24 12.33 0.68 -3.45
C PRO A 24 13.41 1.12 -2.46
N VAL A 25 13.11 1.11 -1.15
CA VAL A 25 14.08 1.42 -0.09
C VAL A 25 15.23 0.43 -0.11
N VAL A 26 14.93 -0.88 -0.21
CA VAL A 26 15.92 -1.95 -0.20
C VAL A 26 16.71 -1.98 -1.52
N LEU A 27 16.05 -1.77 -2.65
CA LEU A 27 16.72 -1.67 -3.95
C LEU A 27 17.72 -0.52 -3.99
N ASP A 28 17.34 0.68 -3.52
CA ASP A 28 18.25 1.81 -3.42
C ASP A 28 19.38 1.55 -2.42
N ALA A 29 19.09 0.90 -1.28
CA ALA A 29 20.09 0.51 -0.30
C ALA A 29 21.17 -0.36 -0.93
N ASN A 30 20.76 -1.42 -1.64
CA ASN A 30 21.67 -2.34 -2.33
C ASN A 30 22.51 -1.64 -3.40
N ALA A 31 21.90 -0.75 -4.19
CA ALA A 31 22.60 0.01 -5.22
C ALA A 31 23.62 1.00 -4.61
N ALA A 32 23.24 1.73 -3.56
CA ALA A 32 24.12 2.64 -2.83
C ALA A 32 25.34 1.90 -2.26
N LEU A 33 25.08 0.77 -1.63
CA LEU A 33 26.05 -0.13 -1.05
C LEU A 33 27.05 -0.70 -2.08
N GLN A 34 26.59 -1.09 -3.26
CA GLN A 34 27.45 -1.52 -4.37
C GLN A 34 28.34 -0.38 -4.90
N LYS A 35 27.80 0.85 -4.97
CA LYS A 35 28.51 2.04 -5.44
C LYS A 35 29.42 2.67 -4.39
N GLY A 36 29.23 2.34 -3.11
CA GLY A 36 29.88 3.01 -2.00
C GLY A 36 29.41 4.45 -1.79
N ASP A 37 28.25 4.83 -2.32
CA ASP A 37 27.69 6.19 -2.24
C ASP A 37 26.38 6.18 -1.45
N VAL A 38 26.39 6.83 -0.28
CA VAL A 38 25.22 6.93 0.60
C VAL A 38 24.17 7.91 0.09
N THR A 39 24.52 8.82 -0.83
CA THR A 39 23.67 9.94 -1.21
C THR A 39 22.27 9.54 -1.70
N PRO A 40 22.11 8.52 -2.58
CA PRO A 40 20.81 8.17 -3.15
C PRO A 40 19.78 7.66 -2.12
N ILE A 41 20.23 7.16 -0.97
CA ILE A 41 19.36 6.53 0.03
C ILE A 41 18.90 7.49 1.13
N LEU A 42 19.52 8.66 1.25
CA LEU A 42 19.15 9.63 2.29
C LEU A 42 17.78 10.24 2.08
N LYS A 43 17.26 10.24 0.84
CA LYS A 43 15.89 10.66 0.51
C LYS A 43 14.81 9.81 1.21
N TRP A 44 15.16 8.61 1.67
CA TRP A 44 14.24 7.70 2.33
C TRP A 44 14.11 7.94 3.84
N VAL A 45 14.90 8.83 4.43
CA VAL A 45 14.85 9.10 5.87
C VAL A 45 14.61 10.58 6.14
N ARG A 46 14.21 10.91 7.37
CA ARG A 46 14.12 12.31 7.77
C ARG A 46 15.51 12.93 7.85
N ALA A 47 15.59 14.25 7.68
CA ALA A 47 16.83 15.00 7.81
C ALA A 47 17.57 14.73 9.14
N ASP A 48 16.83 14.62 10.25
CA ASP A 48 17.39 14.35 11.59
C ASP A 48 18.07 12.97 11.68
N ASP A 49 17.62 12.01 10.87
CA ASP A 49 18.09 10.62 10.90
C ASP A 49 19.27 10.38 9.95
N GLU A 50 19.58 11.32 9.04
CA GLU A 50 20.66 11.19 8.06
C GLU A 50 22.00 10.85 8.71
N LYS A 51 22.28 11.43 9.87
CA LYS A 51 23.54 11.21 10.59
C LYS A 51 23.71 9.74 10.99
N GLU A 52 22.64 9.09 11.46
CA GLU A 52 22.66 7.66 11.82
C GLU A 52 22.90 6.80 10.58
N ILE A 53 22.22 7.10 9.47
CA ILE A 53 22.39 6.37 8.21
C ILE A 53 23.81 6.48 7.66
N ARG A 54 24.39 7.69 7.62
CA ARG A 54 25.76 7.90 7.16
C ARG A 54 26.77 7.13 8.00
N GLN A 55 26.62 7.14 9.31
CA GLN A 55 27.50 6.40 10.23
C GLN A 55 27.36 4.89 10.06
N SER A 56 26.13 4.39 9.95
CA SER A 56 25.86 2.97 9.72
C SER A 56 26.46 2.52 8.37
N PHE A 57 26.22 3.27 7.30
CA PHE A 57 26.73 2.99 5.96
C PHE A 57 28.26 2.90 5.93
N ALA A 58 28.95 3.86 6.56
CA ALA A 58 30.42 3.85 6.64
C ALA A 58 30.97 2.63 7.40
N LYS A 59 30.27 2.16 8.45
CA LYS A 59 30.64 0.92 9.16
C LYS A 59 30.38 -0.31 8.31
N THR A 60 29.26 -0.35 7.60
CA THR A 60 28.90 -1.42 6.68
C THR A 60 29.94 -1.59 5.59
N LEU A 61 30.37 -0.52 4.91
CA LEU A 61 31.42 -0.61 3.88
C LEU A 61 32.74 -1.20 4.41
N LYS A 62 33.12 -0.88 5.65
CA LYS A 62 34.31 -1.47 6.28
C LYS A 62 34.12 -2.97 6.54
N ALA A 63 32.99 -3.35 7.12
CA ALA A 63 32.70 -4.75 7.46
C ALA A 63 32.58 -5.64 6.21
N ARG A 64 31.95 -5.15 5.15
CA ARG A 64 31.81 -5.85 3.87
C ARG A 64 33.13 -6.21 3.19
N GLY A 65 34.20 -5.49 3.51
CA GLY A 65 35.54 -5.76 2.99
C GLY A 65 36.24 -6.95 3.64
N LEU A 66 35.65 -7.55 4.69
CA LEU A 66 36.28 -8.61 5.48
C LEU A 66 36.02 -10.05 4.97
N GLY A 67 35.22 -10.20 3.92
CA GLY A 67 34.87 -11.50 3.33
C GLY A 67 33.38 -11.59 2.97
N ASP A 68 32.98 -12.69 2.33
CA ASP A 68 31.62 -12.86 1.81
C ASP A 68 30.58 -12.99 2.94
N ASP A 69 30.86 -13.77 3.98
CA ASP A 69 29.97 -13.89 5.15
C ASP A 69 29.78 -12.55 5.87
N ALA A 70 30.88 -11.80 6.03
CA ALA A 70 30.85 -10.47 6.66
C ALA A 70 30.07 -9.47 5.80
N ARG A 71 30.15 -9.59 4.47
CA ARG A 71 29.37 -8.78 3.53
C ARG A 71 27.89 -9.07 3.64
N GLU A 72 27.48 -10.34 3.63
CA GLU A 72 26.06 -10.69 3.75
C GLU A 72 25.45 -10.14 5.05
N LEU A 73 26.14 -10.34 6.18
CA LEU A 73 25.69 -9.84 7.48
C LEU A 73 25.65 -8.30 7.54
N ALA A 74 26.69 -7.63 7.03
CA ALA A 74 26.76 -6.18 7.05
C ALA A 74 25.70 -5.54 6.14
N ASP A 75 25.42 -6.15 4.99
CA ASP A 75 24.39 -5.70 4.05
C ASP A 75 23.01 -5.86 4.66
N ARG A 76 22.71 -7.05 5.20
CA ARG A 76 21.45 -7.32 5.91
C ARG A 76 21.23 -6.31 7.04
N TYR A 77 22.22 -6.14 7.91
CA TYR A 77 22.14 -5.23 9.05
C TYR A 77 21.88 -3.78 8.62
N PHE A 78 22.53 -3.32 7.56
CA PHE A 78 22.33 -1.98 7.03
C PHE A 78 20.91 -1.79 6.48
N VAL A 79 20.43 -2.74 5.68
CA VAL A 79 19.09 -2.71 5.11
C VAL A 79 18.03 -2.69 6.22
N GLU A 80 18.15 -3.54 7.23
CA GLU A 80 17.23 -3.55 8.38
C GLU A 80 17.26 -2.23 9.15
N THR A 81 18.45 -1.62 9.30
CA THR A 81 18.60 -0.31 9.94
C THR A 81 17.91 0.80 9.16
N LEU A 82 18.17 0.87 7.85
CA LEU A 82 17.56 1.87 6.97
C LEU A 82 16.03 1.75 6.96
N VAL A 83 15.51 0.54 6.75
CA VAL A 83 14.08 0.29 6.73
C VAL A 83 13.46 0.63 8.09
N ARG A 84 14.07 0.23 9.21
CA ARG A 84 13.57 0.57 10.55
C ARG A 84 13.44 2.08 10.74
N ILE A 85 14.43 2.86 10.32
CA ILE A 85 14.44 4.32 10.45
C ILE A 85 13.42 4.96 9.52
N HIS A 86 13.36 4.53 8.26
CA HIS A 86 12.37 4.98 7.29
C HIS A 86 10.95 4.79 7.84
N ARG A 87 10.64 3.59 8.33
CA ARG A 87 9.33 3.23 8.91
C ARG A 87 8.99 4.05 10.14
N ALA A 88 9.95 4.30 11.02
CA ALA A 88 9.77 5.20 12.15
C ALA A 88 9.44 6.64 11.69
N GLY A 89 10.04 7.10 10.59
CA GLY A 89 9.71 8.37 9.94
C GLY A 89 8.26 8.45 9.44
N GLU A 90 7.69 7.32 9.01
CA GLU A 90 6.27 7.20 8.63
C GLU A 90 5.32 7.03 9.83
N GLY A 91 5.85 6.96 11.06
CA GLY A 91 5.08 6.64 12.27
C GLY A 91 4.63 5.18 12.34
N VAL A 92 5.28 4.28 11.61
CA VAL A 92 4.96 2.85 11.56
C VAL A 92 6.05 2.02 12.24
N ALA A 93 5.64 1.07 13.07
CA ALA A 93 6.58 0.17 13.72
C ALA A 93 7.27 -0.75 12.69
N TYR A 94 8.58 -0.94 12.86
CA TYR A 94 9.32 -1.95 12.12
C TYR A 94 8.97 -3.36 12.63
N THR A 95 8.58 -4.25 11.72
CA THR A 95 8.17 -5.63 12.05
C THR A 95 8.98 -6.68 11.28
N GLY A 96 10.22 -6.34 10.93
CA GLY A 96 11.08 -7.17 10.08
C GLY A 96 10.90 -6.89 8.59
N LEU A 97 11.95 -7.20 7.82
CA LEU A 97 11.89 -7.20 6.35
C LEU A 97 10.89 -8.24 5.85
N LYS A 98 10.10 -7.87 4.85
CA LYS A 98 9.12 -8.75 4.22
C LYS A 98 9.74 -9.49 3.03
N PRO A 99 9.31 -10.74 2.76
CA PRO A 99 9.76 -11.47 1.58
C PRO A 99 9.46 -10.69 0.28
N ALA A 100 10.31 -10.88 -0.73
CA ALA A 100 10.04 -10.39 -2.08
C ALA A 100 8.77 -11.03 -2.68
N GLY A 101 8.17 -10.35 -3.65
CA GLY A 101 6.98 -10.83 -4.37
C GLY A 101 5.66 -10.66 -3.61
N GLN A 102 5.65 -9.86 -2.53
CA GLN A 102 4.44 -9.58 -1.73
C GLN A 102 3.84 -8.19 -2.01
N VAL A 103 4.26 -7.53 -3.09
CA VAL A 103 3.74 -6.20 -3.47
C VAL A 103 2.32 -6.33 -4.01
N ASP A 104 1.40 -5.50 -3.51
CA ASP A 104 0.03 -5.42 -4.01
C ASP A 104 0.01 -5.04 -5.50
N ALA A 105 -0.87 -5.67 -6.28
CA ALA A 105 -0.93 -5.46 -7.72
C ALA A 105 -1.17 -3.99 -8.11
N GLY A 106 -1.95 -3.25 -7.32
CA GLY A 106 -2.19 -1.82 -7.56
C GLY A 106 -0.93 -0.98 -7.35
N ILE A 107 -0.09 -1.36 -6.39
CA ILE A 107 1.19 -0.68 -6.11
C ILE A 107 2.19 -1.00 -7.22
N ALA A 108 2.34 -2.28 -7.57
CA ALA A 108 3.24 -2.68 -8.65
C ALA A 108 2.87 -1.98 -9.99
N ALA A 109 1.57 -1.83 -10.27
CA ALA A 109 1.10 -1.09 -11.43
C ALA A 109 1.40 0.42 -11.34
N ALA A 110 1.33 1.02 -10.14
CA ALA A 110 1.72 2.40 -9.90
C ALA A 110 3.23 2.63 -10.09
N ASP A 111 4.08 1.74 -9.59
CA ASP A 111 5.53 1.82 -9.81
C ASP A 111 5.87 1.67 -11.30
N ASN A 112 5.19 0.77 -12.00
CA ASN A 112 5.39 0.61 -13.45
C ASN A 112 4.93 1.84 -14.25
N ALA A 113 3.84 2.50 -13.82
CA ALA A 113 3.39 3.76 -14.41
C ALA A 113 4.43 4.87 -14.20
N LEU A 114 5.03 4.94 -13.00
CA LEU A 114 6.10 5.88 -12.68
C LEU A 114 7.35 5.62 -13.55
N GLU A 115 7.78 4.36 -13.66
CA GLU A 115 8.92 3.96 -14.49
C GLU A 115 8.72 4.32 -15.97
N LYS A 116 7.51 4.11 -16.50
CA LYS A 116 7.15 4.46 -17.88
C LYS A 116 6.87 5.95 -18.09
N GLY A 117 6.73 6.72 -17.02
CA GLY A 117 6.35 8.13 -17.08
C GLY A 117 4.93 8.40 -17.59
N SER A 118 4.03 7.41 -17.53
CA SER A 118 2.63 7.56 -17.94
C SER A 118 1.70 6.75 -17.04
N VAL A 119 0.63 7.40 -16.57
CA VAL A 119 -0.40 6.81 -15.71
C VAL A 119 -1.59 6.25 -16.50
N ASP A 120 -1.66 6.50 -17.81
CA ASP A 120 -2.89 6.30 -18.59
C ASP A 120 -3.40 4.86 -18.57
N ALA A 121 -2.50 3.89 -18.68
CA ALA A 121 -2.86 2.47 -18.63
C ALA A 121 -3.46 2.09 -17.26
N LEU A 122 -2.82 2.53 -16.17
CA LEU A 122 -3.31 2.30 -14.81
C LEU A 122 -4.64 3.01 -14.56
N ALA A 123 -4.75 4.28 -14.97
CA ALA A 123 -5.97 5.07 -14.82
C ALA A 123 -7.14 4.44 -15.59
N SER A 124 -6.89 3.96 -16.82
CA SER A 124 -7.90 3.25 -17.61
C SER A 124 -8.34 1.94 -16.94
N GLU A 125 -7.40 1.14 -16.45
CA GLU A 125 -7.72 -0.12 -15.79
C GLU A 125 -8.58 0.10 -14.53
N LEU A 126 -8.16 1.03 -13.66
CA LEU A 126 -8.91 1.36 -12.45
C LEU A 126 -10.29 1.94 -12.78
N GLY A 127 -10.37 2.81 -13.78
CA GLY A 127 -11.62 3.37 -14.28
C GLY A 127 -12.60 2.29 -14.75
N GLU A 128 -12.14 1.30 -15.51
CA GLU A 128 -12.98 0.19 -15.97
C GLU A 128 -13.43 -0.73 -14.83
N ARG A 129 -12.57 -0.97 -13.83
CA ARG A 129 -12.95 -1.74 -12.63
C ARG A 129 -14.07 -1.03 -11.85
N VAL A 130 -13.95 0.28 -11.66
CA VAL A 130 -14.99 1.10 -11.02
C VAL A 130 -16.29 1.10 -11.84
N ALA A 131 -16.18 1.32 -13.15
CA ALA A 131 -17.33 1.32 -14.05
C ALA A 131 -18.07 -0.02 -14.05
N THR A 132 -17.32 -1.13 -14.05
CA THR A 132 -17.89 -2.48 -13.94
C THR A 132 -18.61 -2.68 -12.61
N GLY A 133 -17.97 -2.32 -11.49
CA GLY A 133 -18.57 -2.42 -10.16
C GLY A 133 -19.85 -1.59 -9.98
N LEU A 134 -19.93 -0.42 -10.64
CA LEU A 134 -21.15 0.40 -10.71
C LEU A 134 -22.26 -0.29 -11.50
N ARG A 135 -21.95 -0.79 -12.71
CA ARG A 135 -22.92 -1.44 -13.59
C ARG A 135 -23.53 -2.67 -12.95
N GLU A 136 -22.73 -3.52 -12.32
CA GLU A 136 -23.19 -4.75 -11.67
C GLU A 136 -24.16 -4.47 -10.51
N ARG A 137 -23.80 -3.54 -9.61
CA ARG A 137 -24.64 -3.16 -8.47
C ARG A 137 -25.93 -2.48 -8.91
N PHE A 138 -25.84 -1.60 -9.92
CA PHE A 138 -27.02 -0.96 -10.48
C PHE A 138 -27.98 -1.95 -11.15
N ALA A 139 -27.46 -2.94 -11.89
CA ALA A 139 -28.27 -3.99 -12.49
C ALA A 139 -29.03 -4.80 -11.42
N ARG A 140 -28.36 -5.17 -10.31
CA ARG A 140 -28.97 -5.85 -9.17
C ARG A 140 -30.06 -5.00 -8.50
N LEU A 141 -29.78 -3.70 -8.31
CA LEU A 141 -30.74 -2.74 -7.77
C LEU A 141 -32.00 -2.65 -8.65
N VAL A 142 -31.84 -2.52 -9.97
CA VAL A 142 -32.97 -2.43 -10.90
C VAL A 142 -33.78 -3.73 -10.92
N ALA A 143 -33.11 -4.89 -10.87
CA ALA A 143 -33.80 -6.18 -10.84
C ALA A 143 -34.67 -6.35 -9.59
N THR A 144 -34.13 -6.03 -8.40
CA THR A 144 -34.88 -6.10 -7.13
C THR A 144 -35.98 -5.05 -7.04
N LYS A 145 -35.77 -3.84 -7.58
CA LYS A 145 -36.75 -2.76 -7.58
C LYS A 145 -38.08 -3.15 -8.24
N ARG A 146 -38.04 -3.99 -9.28
CA ARG A 146 -39.25 -4.44 -10.00
C ARG A 146 -40.26 -5.16 -9.09
N HIS A 147 -39.77 -5.78 -8.01
CA HIS A 147 -40.54 -6.62 -7.11
C HIS A 147 -40.69 -5.99 -5.71
N ALA A 148 -40.23 -4.74 -5.52
CA ALA A 148 -40.04 -4.16 -4.19
C ALA A 148 -41.35 -4.06 -3.37
N ASP A 149 -42.49 -3.89 -4.04
CA ASP A 149 -43.80 -3.71 -3.39
C ASP A 149 -44.65 -5.00 -3.40
N GLU A 150 -44.10 -6.13 -3.88
CA GLU A 150 -44.84 -7.41 -3.95
C GLU A 150 -44.91 -8.10 -2.58
N SER A 151 -43.93 -7.89 -1.70
CA SER A 151 -43.89 -8.43 -0.34
C SER A 151 -42.90 -7.66 0.53
N VAL A 152 -42.99 -7.84 1.85
CA VAL A 152 -42.03 -7.25 2.79
C VAL A 152 -40.62 -7.81 2.55
N GLU A 153 -40.51 -9.10 2.23
CA GLU A 153 -39.24 -9.77 1.92
C GLU A 153 -38.60 -9.20 0.65
N SER A 154 -39.38 -9.04 -0.43
CA SER A 154 -38.91 -8.43 -1.69
C SER A 154 -38.50 -6.98 -1.48
N GLY A 155 -39.26 -6.21 -0.69
CA GLY A 155 -38.92 -4.84 -0.32
C GLY A 155 -37.61 -4.76 0.45
N ARG A 156 -37.36 -5.67 1.39
CA ARG A 156 -36.07 -5.75 2.13
C ARG A 156 -34.90 -6.09 1.21
N ALA A 157 -35.10 -6.97 0.22
CA ALA A 157 -34.07 -7.31 -0.76
C ALA A 157 -33.71 -6.08 -1.63
N TYR A 158 -34.70 -5.30 -2.05
CA TYR A 158 -34.48 -4.02 -2.75
C TYR A 158 -33.69 -3.03 -1.90
N VAL A 159 -34.10 -2.80 -0.64
CA VAL A 159 -33.40 -1.87 0.27
C VAL A 159 -31.95 -2.31 0.50
N ALA A 160 -31.70 -3.61 0.68
CA ALA A 160 -30.34 -4.13 0.84
C ALA A 160 -29.44 -3.85 -0.38
N ALA A 161 -29.98 -4.02 -1.60
CA ALA A 161 -29.29 -3.72 -2.85
C ALA A 161 -29.10 -2.20 -3.06
N TYR A 162 -30.07 -1.38 -2.65
CA TYR A 162 -29.99 0.08 -2.70
C TYR A 162 -28.85 0.60 -1.82
N VAL A 163 -28.80 0.15 -0.57
CA VAL A 163 -27.75 0.54 0.38
C VAL A 163 -26.37 0.11 -0.12
N GLU A 164 -26.23 -1.11 -0.66
CA GLU A 164 -24.96 -1.57 -1.25
C GLU A 164 -24.52 -0.70 -2.42
N TYR A 165 -25.43 -0.35 -3.33
CA TYR A 165 -25.14 0.52 -4.46
C TYR A 165 -24.72 1.93 -4.02
N VAL A 166 -25.47 2.54 -3.10
CA VAL A 166 -25.20 3.91 -2.62
C VAL A 166 -23.88 3.97 -1.87
N HIS A 167 -23.57 3.02 -0.97
CA HIS A 167 -22.28 2.99 -0.27
C HIS A 167 -21.11 2.86 -1.24
N TYR A 168 -21.27 2.07 -2.32
CA TYR A 168 -20.22 1.96 -3.33
C TYR A 168 -20.01 3.28 -4.09
N VAL A 169 -21.10 3.95 -4.50
CA VAL A 169 -21.04 5.27 -5.15
C VAL A 169 -20.40 6.31 -4.24
N GLU A 170 -20.79 6.36 -2.97
CA GLU A 170 -20.24 7.26 -1.96
C GLU A 170 -18.74 7.04 -1.78
N ALA A 171 -18.30 5.79 -1.62
CA ALA A 171 -16.89 5.46 -1.49
C ALA A 171 -16.06 5.89 -2.71
N VAL A 172 -16.55 5.62 -3.92
CA VAL A 172 -15.87 6.03 -5.16
C VAL A 172 -15.83 7.56 -5.28
N HIS A 173 -16.93 8.24 -5.00
CA HIS A 173 -17.01 9.71 -5.06
C HIS A 173 -16.08 10.37 -4.05
N ALA A 174 -16.05 9.86 -2.81
CA ALA A 174 -15.15 10.33 -1.77
C ALA A 174 -13.68 10.17 -2.18
N LEU A 175 -13.31 9.01 -2.73
CA LEU A 175 -11.95 8.76 -3.21
C LEU A 175 -11.56 9.68 -4.38
N ALA A 176 -12.48 9.93 -5.31
CA ALA A 176 -12.23 10.81 -6.46
C ALA A 176 -12.21 12.30 -6.08
N SER A 177 -12.89 12.69 -5.01
CA SER A 177 -13.00 14.08 -4.55
C SER A 177 -12.00 14.46 -3.46
N ALA A 178 -11.32 13.48 -2.87
CA ALA A 178 -10.30 13.72 -1.84
C ALA A 178 -9.14 14.54 -2.44
N SER A 179 -8.90 15.72 -1.87
CA SER A 179 -7.70 16.50 -2.17
C SER A 179 -6.55 15.92 -1.34
N GLY A 180 -5.44 15.56 -1.98
CA GLY A 180 -4.37 14.74 -1.41
C GLY A 180 -3.73 15.31 -0.14
N SER A 181 -4.23 14.93 1.02
CA SER A 181 -3.52 14.95 2.32
C SER A 181 -4.25 14.20 3.43
N ASP A 182 -5.51 13.82 3.26
CA ASP A 182 -6.21 13.14 4.33
C ASP A 182 -5.94 11.64 4.30
N HIS A 183 -5.11 11.17 5.24
CA HIS A 183 -5.02 9.78 5.66
C HIS A 183 -6.34 9.31 6.33
N HIS A 184 -7.48 9.53 5.68
CA HIS A 184 -8.76 9.10 6.19
C HIS A 184 -8.89 7.58 6.01
N HIS A 185 -9.03 6.90 7.15
CA HIS A 185 -9.49 5.53 7.24
C HIS A 185 -10.75 5.37 6.38
N ILE A 186 -10.65 4.60 5.29
CA ILE A 186 -11.83 4.12 4.57
C ILE A 186 -12.49 3.12 5.52
N HIS A 187 -13.49 3.58 6.27
CA HIS A 187 -14.38 2.69 7.00
C HIS A 187 -15.22 1.94 5.97
N ALA A 188 -14.82 0.70 5.66
CA ALA A 188 -15.78 -0.27 5.14
C ALA A 188 -16.84 -0.47 6.24
N ALA A 189 -18.08 -0.09 5.96
CA ALA A 189 -19.19 -0.43 6.84
C ALA A 189 -19.31 -1.96 6.90
N ASP A 190 -18.96 -2.53 8.05
CA ASP A 190 -19.12 -3.95 8.38
C ASP A 190 -20.53 -4.45 8.04
N ARG A 191 -20.61 -5.62 7.39
CA ARG A 191 -21.78 -6.51 7.43
C ARG A 191 -21.32 -7.90 7.85
#